data_AF-A0AAD7CHU5-F1
#
_entry.id   AF-A0AAD7CHU5-F1
#
_cell.length_a   1.000
_cell.length_b   1.000
_cell.length_c   1.000
_cell.angle_alpha   90.00
_cell.angle_beta   90.00
_cell.angle_gamma   90.00
#
_symmetry.space_group_name_H-M   'P 1'
#
loop_
_entity.id
_entity.type
_entity.pdbx_description
1 polymer ?
#
loop_
_entity_poly.entity_id
_entity_poly.type
_entity_poly.pdbx_seq_one_letter_code
_entity_poly.pdbx_strand_id
1 'polypeptide(L)'
;MLRQDNEQLRMQNTQLLQALTTTAGSRQHPPPSSSTSLSEGDYPLVQYWQKGKYNDVIGKKKGVTQVDAADVPKITAASFHFAEDAMGTPPTLETVAAIKATAASVMHDLAKAALLHDSGWSTMGQNVKERFREAMEKEYPDLRLCHGHWKADRIGTQQYSSWKASHGDRYFKQNMNTTVAEQENSLPIDSNISPLGPTLLPKRVGMGNACQIAIN
;
A
#
# COMPACT_ATOMS: atom_id res chain seq x y z
N MET A 1 4.14 -12.57 -62.06
CA MET A 1 4.70 -13.50 -61.06
C MET A 1 5.10 -12.79 -59.76
N LEU A 2 5.92 -11.73 -59.77
CA LEU A 2 6.41 -11.06 -58.55
C LEU A 2 5.36 -10.53 -57.54
N ARG A 3 4.11 -10.28 -57.94
CA ARG A 3 3.04 -9.86 -57.01
C ARG A 3 2.56 -10.98 -56.08
N GLN A 4 2.56 -12.22 -56.57
CA GLN A 4 2.00 -13.36 -55.85
C GLN A 4 2.92 -13.80 -54.70
N ASP A 5 4.23 -13.72 -54.91
CA ASP A 5 5.22 -14.08 -53.89
C ASP A 5 5.22 -13.14 -52.68
N ASN A 6 4.86 -11.86 -52.89
CA ASN A 6 4.83 -10.87 -51.81
C ASN A 6 3.63 -11.08 -50.86
N GLU A 7 2.47 -11.47 -51.39
CA GLU A 7 1.29 -11.79 -50.58
C GLU A 7 1.49 -13.06 -49.75
N GLN A 8 2.17 -14.06 -50.32
CA GLN A 8 2.49 -15.29 -49.60
C GLN A 8 3.44 -15.03 -48.42
N LEU A 9 4.42 -14.14 -48.58
CA LEU A 9 5.33 -13.76 -47.50
C LEU A 9 4.61 -12.97 -46.38
N ARG A 10 3.63 -12.10 -46.74
CA ARG A 10 2.81 -11.38 -45.75
C ARG A 10 1.91 -12.33 -44.96
N MET A 11 1.36 -13.36 -45.60
CA MET A 11 0.58 -14.38 -44.89
C MET A 11 1.42 -15.20 -43.92
N GLN A 12 2.64 -15.60 -44.29
CA GLN A 12 3.54 -16.35 -43.41
C GLN A 12 3.99 -15.52 -42.19
N ASN A 13 4.34 -14.26 -42.38
CA ASN A 13 4.70 -13.38 -41.26
C ASN A 13 3.52 -13.12 -40.32
N THR A 14 2.29 -13.05 -40.85
CA THR A 14 1.08 -12.89 -40.04
C THR A 14 0.81 -14.13 -39.19
N GLN A 15 0.98 -15.33 -39.75
CA GLN A 15 0.81 -16.58 -39.00
C GLN A 15 1.89 -16.76 -37.92
N LEU A 16 3.13 -16.35 -38.18
CA LEU A 16 4.20 -16.38 -37.17
C LEU A 16 3.90 -15.43 -35.99
N LEU A 17 3.36 -14.24 -36.24
CA LEU A 17 2.97 -13.32 -35.16
C LEU A 17 1.79 -13.84 -34.34
N GLN A 18 0.86 -14.57 -34.94
CA GLN A 18 -0.24 -15.23 -34.22
C GLN A 18 0.25 -16.45 -33.40
N ALA A 19 1.22 -17.20 -33.91
CA ALA A 19 1.82 -18.33 -33.17
C ALA A 19 2.60 -17.87 -31.93
N LEU A 20 3.31 -16.73 -32.02
CA LEU A 20 4.08 -16.20 -30.89
C LEU A 20 3.21 -15.65 -29.75
N THR A 21 1.97 -15.24 -30.02
CA THR A 21 1.03 -14.80 -28.98
C THR A 21 0.31 -15.95 -28.28
N THR A 22 0.39 -17.18 -28.83
CA THR A 22 -0.32 -18.36 -28.29
C THR A 22 0.48 -19.10 -27.21
N THR A 23 1.75 -18.74 -26.96
CA THR A 23 2.56 -19.31 -25.86
C THR A 23 2.60 -18.41 -24.62
N ALA A 24 1.53 -17.64 -24.37
CA ALA A 24 1.21 -17.25 -23.02
C ALA A 24 0.38 -18.39 -22.43
N GLY A 25 1.07 -19.40 -21.88
CA GLY A 25 0.47 -20.45 -21.07
C GLY A 25 -0.41 -19.81 -20.01
N SER A 26 -1.70 -19.76 -20.33
CA SER A 26 -2.78 -19.32 -19.49
C SER A 26 -2.77 -20.24 -18.27
N ARG A 27 -2.07 -19.80 -17.23
CA ARG A 27 -2.40 -20.19 -15.86
C ARG A 27 -3.82 -19.68 -15.67
N GLN A 28 -4.81 -20.49 -16.03
CA GLN A 28 -6.15 -20.35 -15.51
C GLN A 28 -6.06 -20.65 -14.02
N HIS A 29 -5.57 -19.65 -13.29
CA HIS A 29 -5.84 -19.54 -11.89
C HIS A 29 -7.32 -19.14 -11.82
N PRO A 30 -8.19 -19.94 -11.18
CA PRO A 30 -9.58 -19.55 -11.00
C PRO A 30 -9.61 -18.14 -10.37
N PRO A 31 -10.57 -17.27 -10.78
CA PRO A 31 -10.73 -15.98 -10.13
C PRO A 31 -10.90 -16.24 -8.63
N PRO A 32 -10.04 -15.67 -7.75
CA PRO A 32 -10.12 -15.94 -6.33
C PRO A 32 -11.39 -15.31 -5.78
N SER A 33 -12.47 -16.09 -5.75
CA SER A 33 -13.67 -15.78 -4.99
C SER A 33 -13.24 -15.56 -3.54
N SER A 34 -13.47 -14.34 -3.03
CA SER A 34 -13.57 -14.01 -1.60
C SER A 34 -12.38 -14.43 -0.71
N SER A 35 -11.41 -13.52 -0.54
CA SER A 35 -10.66 -13.33 0.71
C SER A 35 -10.14 -14.59 1.43
N THR A 36 -9.73 -15.63 0.70
CA THR A 36 -9.13 -16.80 1.35
C THR A 36 -7.81 -16.35 1.97
N SER A 37 -7.75 -16.39 3.30
CA SER A 37 -6.49 -16.19 4.02
C SER A 37 -5.54 -17.30 3.57
N LEU A 38 -4.44 -16.93 2.91
CA LEU A 38 -3.41 -17.88 2.50
C LEU A 38 -2.77 -18.48 3.76
N SER A 39 -2.49 -19.78 3.75
CA SER A 39 -1.92 -20.48 4.90
C SER A 39 -0.42 -20.72 4.73
N GLU A 40 0.33 -20.65 5.84
CA GLU A 40 1.78 -20.94 5.85
C GLU A 40 2.11 -22.36 5.41
N GLY A 41 1.20 -23.31 5.65
CA GLY A 41 1.36 -24.70 5.24
C GLY A 41 1.37 -24.90 3.72
N ASP A 42 0.67 -24.04 2.98
CA ASP A 42 0.58 -24.13 1.51
C ASP A 42 1.83 -23.58 0.81
N TYR A 43 2.60 -22.72 1.48
CA TYR A 43 3.85 -22.15 0.94
C TYR A 43 4.99 -22.29 1.96
N PRO A 44 5.52 -23.52 2.14
CA PRO A 44 6.54 -23.81 3.15
C PRO A 44 7.90 -23.16 2.85
N LEU A 45 8.12 -22.71 1.60
CA LEU A 45 9.36 -22.06 1.19
C LEU A 45 9.40 -20.56 1.55
N VAL A 46 8.25 -19.93 1.78
CA VAL A 46 8.18 -18.54 2.21
C VAL A 46 8.63 -18.46 3.67
N GLN A 47 9.69 -17.70 3.94
CA GLN A 47 10.31 -17.62 5.27
C GLN A 47 9.63 -16.56 6.12
N TYR A 48 9.26 -15.44 5.50
CA TYR A 48 8.80 -14.24 6.20
C TYR A 48 7.27 -14.14 6.23
N TRP A 49 6.61 -15.18 6.75
CA TRP A 49 5.16 -15.13 7.00
C TRP A 49 4.78 -14.15 8.10
N GLN A 50 5.53 -14.17 9.20
CA GLN A 50 5.30 -13.33 10.38
C GLN A 50 6.33 -12.21 10.46
N LYS A 51 5.88 -11.01 10.82
CA LYS A 51 6.76 -9.83 11.00
C LYS A 51 7.85 -10.07 12.05
N GLY A 52 7.56 -10.86 13.09
CA GLY A 52 8.52 -11.23 14.14
C GLY A 52 9.77 -11.91 13.57
N LYS A 53 9.57 -12.98 12.78
CA LYS A 53 10.67 -13.72 12.12
C LYS A 53 11.58 -12.80 11.31
N TYR A 54 11.01 -11.88 10.53
CA TYR A 54 11.78 -10.90 9.76
C TYR A 54 12.59 -9.95 10.68
N ASN A 55 11.98 -9.43 11.74
CA ASN A 55 12.66 -8.55 12.68
C ASN A 55 13.82 -9.25 13.40
N ASP A 56 13.72 -10.54 13.68
CA ASP A 56 14.80 -11.32 14.28
C ASP A 56 16.03 -11.40 13.36
N VAL A 57 15.80 -11.58 12.05
CA VAL A 57 16.88 -11.61 11.05
C VAL A 57 17.53 -10.23 10.88
N ILE A 58 16.73 -9.17 10.77
CA ILE A 58 17.25 -7.80 10.64
C ILE A 58 17.92 -7.32 11.93
N GLY A 59 17.34 -7.65 13.09
CA GLY A 59 17.83 -7.24 14.41
C GLY A 59 19.22 -7.80 14.70
N LYS A 60 19.47 -9.06 14.31
CA LYS A 60 20.81 -9.68 14.43
C LYS A 60 21.89 -9.02 13.56
N LYS A 61 21.50 -8.28 12.51
CA LYS A 61 22.43 -7.57 11.61
C LYS A 61 22.77 -6.15 12.07
N LYS A 62 22.09 -5.61 13.09
CA LYS A 62 22.44 -4.31 13.69
C LYS A 62 23.77 -4.45 14.46
N GLY A 63 24.87 -4.17 13.79
CA GLY A 63 26.21 -4.16 14.41
C GLY A 63 27.36 -4.22 13.42
N VAL A 64 27.11 -4.58 12.15
CA VAL A 64 28.15 -4.64 11.12
C VAL A 64 27.89 -3.56 10.08
N THR A 65 28.37 -2.35 10.34
CA THR A 65 28.42 -1.28 9.33
C THR A 65 29.74 -1.43 8.57
N GLN A 66 29.74 -2.12 7.43
CA GLN A 66 30.88 -2.05 6.51
C GLN A 66 30.81 -0.70 5.80
N VAL A 67 31.77 0.18 6.13
CA VAL A 67 31.92 1.51 5.54
C VAL A 67 32.73 1.37 4.25
N ASP A 68 32.15 0.75 3.23
CA ASP A 68 32.76 0.75 1.90
C ASP A 68 32.26 1.99 1.13
N ALA A 69 33.17 2.96 1.01
CA ALA A 69 32.95 4.24 0.36
C ALA A 69 32.85 4.09 -1.16
N ALA A 70 31.63 4.18 -1.71
CA ALA A 70 31.38 4.62 -3.08
C ALA A 70 29.92 5.08 -3.23
N ASP A 71 29.77 6.33 -3.63
CA ASP A 71 28.57 7.19 -3.58
C ASP A 71 27.53 6.88 -4.68
N VAL A 72 27.06 5.63 -4.75
CA VAL A 72 25.98 5.24 -5.67
C VAL A 72 24.70 4.99 -4.86
N PRO A 73 23.57 5.66 -5.17
CA PRO A 73 22.27 5.34 -4.60
C PRO A 73 21.84 3.93 -5.06
N LYS A 74 22.34 2.90 -4.40
CA LYS A 74 21.98 1.52 -4.69
C LYS A 74 20.55 1.31 -4.20
N ILE A 75 19.60 1.30 -5.13
CA ILE A 75 18.40 0.51 -4.95
C ILE A 75 18.90 -0.92 -4.73
N THR A 76 19.00 -1.33 -3.47
CA THR A 76 19.39 -2.70 -3.16
C THR A 76 18.12 -3.53 -3.11
N ALA A 77 18.06 -4.61 -3.88
CA ALA A 77 17.03 -5.65 -3.74
C ALA A 77 16.91 -6.12 -2.27
N ALA A 78 18.00 -6.01 -1.49
CA ALA A 78 18.04 -6.26 -0.06
C ALA A 78 16.99 -5.48 0.77
N SER A 79 16.51 -4.33 0.29
CA SER A 79 15.51 -3.53 1.02
C SER A 79 14.11 -4.18 1.07
N PHE A 80 13.82 -5.08 0.11
CA PHE A 80 12.53 -5.76 -0.08
C PHE A 80 12.68 -7.30 -0.03
N HIS A 81 13.77 -7.83 0.56
CA HIS A 81 13.97 -9.29 0.61
C HIS A 81 12.86 -10.06 1.34
N PHE A 82 12.03 -9.38 2.12
CA PHE A 82 10.87 -9.98 2.78
C PHE A 82 9.71 -10.26 1.82
N ALA A 83 9.65 -9.60 0.66
CA ALA A 83 8.57 -9.76 -0.32
C ALA A 83 8.81 -10.98 -1.23
N GLU A 84 9.06 -12.13 -0.60
CA GLU A 84 9.30 -13.40 -1.28
C GLU A 84 8.06 -13.85 -2.08
N ASP A 85 8.31 -14.45 -3.24
CA ASP A 85 7.29 -15.14 -4.03
C ASP A 85 6.85 -16.47 -3.39
N ALA A 86 5.91 -17.16 -4.03
CA ALA A 86 5.42 -18.47 -3.60
C ALA A 86 6.52 -19.55 -3.41
N MET A 87 7.69 -19.38 -4.03
CA MET A 87 8.84 -20.28 -3.95
C MET A 87 9.87 -19.83 -2.92
N GLY A 88 9.59 -18.79 -2.13
CA GLY A 88 10.54 -18.23 -1.17
C GLY A 88 11.66 -17.42 -1.83
N THR A 89 11.53 -17.07 -3.12
CA THR A 89 12.56 -16.32 -3.84
C THR A 89 12.35 -14.82 -3.59
N PRO A 90 13.38 -14.08 -3.18
CA PRO A 90 13.27 -12.64 -3.00
C PRO A 90 13.04 -11.94 -4.36
N PRO A 91 12.41 -10.76 -4.37
CA PRO A 91 12.09 -10.05 -5.59
C PRO A 91 13.37 -9.57 -6.29
N THR A 92 13.36 -9.59 -7.62
CA THR A 92 14.46 -9.05 -8.43
C THR A 92 14.57 -7.54 -8.29
N LEU A 93 15.70 -6.95 -8.69
CA LEU A 93 15.87 -5.49 -8.66
C LEU A 93 14.81 -4.76 -9.50
N GLU A 94 14.46 -5.30 -10.65
CA GLU A 94 13.42 -4.77 -11.53
C GLU A 94 12.05 -4.82 -10.85
N THR A 95 11.71 -5.96 -10.24
CA THR A 95 10.48 -6.12 -9.46
C THR A 95 10.42 -5.13 -8.30
N VAL A 96 11.52 -4.93 -7.57
CA VAL A 96 11.58 -3.94 -6.47
C VAL A 96 11.37 -2.51 -7.00
N ALA A 97 11.97 -2.16 -8.14
CA ALA A 97 11.75 -0.86 -8.75
C ALA A 97 10.28 -0.65 -9.14
N ALA A 98 9.64 -1.67 -9.72
CA ALA A 98 8.22 -1.64 -10.04
C ALA A 98 7.34 -1.47 -8.79
N ILE A 99 7.59 -2.26 -7.73
CA ILE A 99 6.86 -2.15 -6.45
C ILE A 99 6.95 -0.73 -5.89
N LYS A 100 8.15 -0.13 -5.91
CA LYS A 100 8.34 1.24 -5.43
C LYS A 100 7.59 2.27 -6.29
N ALA A 101 7.62 2.12 -7.62
CA ALA A 101 6.90 3.00 -8.53
C ALA A 101 5.39 2.94 -8.28
N THR A 102 4.82 1.74 -8.14
CA THR A 102 3.41 1.54 -7.81
C THR A 102 3.06 2.14 -6.45
N ALA A 103 3.86 1.88 -5.42
CA ALA A 103 3.64 2.45 -4.09
C ALA A 103 3.66 3.98 -4.10
N ALA A 104 4.58 4.59 -4.84
CA ALA A 104 4.63 6.05 -5.03
C ALA A 104 3.38 6.58 -5.74
N SER A 105 2.92 5.89 -6.79
CA SER A 105 1.68 6.26 -7.49
C SER A 105 0.48 6.23 -6.55
N VAL A 106 0.31 5.17 -5.77
CA VAL A 106 -0.78 5.04 -4.79
C VAL A 106 -0.70 6.15 -3.74
N MET A 107 0.50 6.51 -3.28
CA MET A 107 0.67 7.63 -2.34
C MET A 107 0.27 8.97 -2.96
N HIS A 108 0.58 9.21 -4.23
CA HIS A 108 0.11 10.41 -4.92
C HIS A 108 -1.42 10.47 -5.00
N ASP A 109 -2.08 9.34 -5.26
CA ASP A 109 -3.55 9.29 -5.32
C ASP A 109 -4.17 9.52 -3.93
N LEU A 110 -3.61 8.91 -2.87
CA LEU A 110 -4.03 9.17 -1.49
C LEU A 110 -3.80 10.63 -1.08
N ALA A 111 -2.69 11.24 -1.51
CA ALA A 111 -2.37 12.64 -1.23
C ALA A 111 -3.35 13.59 -1.93
N LYS A 112 -3.68 13.33 -3.21
CA LYS A 112 -4.68 14.09 -3.98
C LYS A 112 -6.06 14.01 -3.35
N ALA A 113 -6.41 12.88 -2.75
CA ALA A 113 -7.65 12.69 -2.01
C ALA A 113 -7.62 13.31 -0.59
N ALA A 114 -6.57 14.05 -0.23
CA ALA A 114 -6.35 14.64 1.10
C ALA A 114 -6.39 13.62 2.25
N LEU A 115 -6.04 12.36 1.98
CA LEU A 115 -6.04 11.26 2.97
C LEU A 115 -4.70 11.08 3.68
N LEU A 116 -3.61 11.64 3.15
CA LEU A 116 -2.31 11.62 3.80
C LEU A 116 -2.15 12.83 4.71
N HIS A 117 -1.73 12.57 5.96
CA HIS A 117 -1.39 13.60 6.95
C HIS A 117 0.13 13.72 7.13
N ASP A 118 0.58 14.78 7.80
CA ASP A 118 1.99 14.99 8.14
C ASP A 118 2.50 13.98 9.20
N SER A 119 1.60 13.25 9.84
CA SER A 119 1.96 12.20 10.80
C SER A 119 2.61 10.99 10.10
N GLY A 120 3.40 10.20 10.83
CA GLY A 120 4.03 9.00 10.27
C GLY A 120 3.04 7.94 9.74
N TRP A 121 3.51 7.04 8.87
CA TRP A 121 2.68 5.95 8.33
C TRP A 121 1.99 5.11 9.43
N SER A 122 2.66 4.90 10.57
CA SER A 122 2.12 4.13 11.69
C SER A 122 0.85 4.76 12.29
N THR A 123 0.72 6.09 12.27
CA THR A 123 -0.44 6.82 12.80
C THR A 123 -1.53 7.07 11.76
N MET A 124 -1.31 6.68 10.50
CA MET A 124 -2.34 6.77 9.47
C MET A 124 -3.57 5.92 9.83
N GLY A 125 -4.75 6.45 9.53
CA GLY A 125 -6.03 5.80 9.77
C GLY A 125 -6.16 4.48 9.02
N GLN A 126 -6.95 3.56 9.58
CA GLN A 126 -7.10 2.21 9.03
C GLN A 126 -7.61 2.22 7.59
N ASN A 127 -8.53 3.13 7.23
CA ASN A 127 -9.04 3.25 5.86
C ASN A 127 -7.94 3.54 4.83
N VAL A 128 -6.99 4.41 5.17
CA VAL A 128 -5.87 4.80 4.28
C VAL A 128 -4.92 3.62 4.07
N LYS A 129 -4.59 2.92 5.17
CA LYS A 129 -3.77 1.71 5.12
C LYS A 129 -4.44 0.61 4.30
N GLU A 130 -5.75 0.42 4.47
CA GLU A 130 -6.51 -0.59 3.72
C GLU A 130 -6.48 -0.32 2.22
N ARG A 131 -6.79 0.92 1.79
CA ARG A 131 -6.70 1.29 0.36
C ARG A 131 -5.31 1.06 -0.21
N PHE A 132 -4.26 1.36 0.57
CA PHE A 132 -2.89 1.11 0.14
C PHE A 132 -2.60 -0.38 0.02
N ARG A 133 -2.98 -1.19 1.02
CA ARG A 133 -2.81 -2.65 1.00
C ARG A 133 -3.54 -3.28 -0.19
N GLU A 134 -4.81 -2.95 -0.38
CA GLU A 134 -5.62 -3.45 -1.49
C GLU A 134 -4.97 -3.14 -2.84
N ALA A 135 -4.52 -1.90 -3.05
CA ALA A 135 -3.85 -1.52 -4.30
C ALA A 135 -2.54 -2.28 -4.51
N MET A 136 -1.71 -2.38 -3.47
CA MET A 136 -0.42 -3.07 -3.56
C MET A 136 -0.56 -4.59 -3.73
N GLU A 137 -1.49 -5.22 -3.01
CA GLU A 137 -1.70 -6.67 -3.04
C GLU A 137 -2.49 -7.12 -4.28
N LYS A 138 -3.25 -6.23 -4.89
CA LYS A 138 -3.85 -6.46 -6.21
C LYS A 138 -2.79 -6.53 -7.30
N GLU A 139 -1.83 -5.62 -7.29
CA GLU A 139 -0.75 -5.56 -8.29
C GLU A 139 0.33 -6.61 -8.03
N TYR A 140 0.65 -6.87 -6.75
CA TYR A 140 1.68 -7.82 -6.32
C TYR A 140 1.09 -8.85 -5.34
N PRO A 141 0.45 -9.92 -5.83
CA PRO A 141 -0.20 -10.92 -5.00
C PRO A 141 0.73 -11.58 -3.98
N ASP A 142 2.02 -11.69 -4.26
CA ASP A 142 3.03 -12.27 -3.35
C ASP A 142 3.16 -11.50 -2.02
N LEU A 143 2.76 -10.23 -1.99
CA LEU A 143 2.71 -9.45 -0.74
C LEU A 143 1.67 -10.00 0.24
N ARG A 144 0.68 -10.77 -0.24
CA ARG A 144 -0.34 -11.46 0.57
C ARG A 144 0.19 -12.73 1.25
N LEU A 145 1.38 -13.21 0.88
CA LEU A 145 2.04 -14.37 1.51
C LEU A 145 2.62 -13.97 2.88
N CYS A 146 1.76 -13.44 3.76
CA CYS A 146 2.11 -12.99 5.09
C CYS A 146 0.88 -12.86 5.99
N HIS A 147 1.10 -12.85 7.32
CA HIS A 147 0.02 -12.66 8.28
C HIS A 147 -0.28 -11.19 8.53
N GLY A 148 -1.54 -10.76 8.38
CA GLY A 148 -1.97 -9.40 8.72
C GLY A 148 -1.36 -8.30 7.84
N HIS A 149 -1.13 -8.58 6.55
CA HIS A 149 -0.71 -7.59 5.54
C HIS A 149 0.60 -6.85 5.87
N TRP A 150 1.45 -7.44 6.74
CA TRP A 150 2.57 -6.71 7.30
C TRP A 150 3.63 -6.34 6.24
N LYS A 151 3.75 -7.13 5.17
CA LYS A 151 4.65 -6.85 4.04
C LYS A 151 4.23 -5.55 3.34
N ALA A 152 2.95 -5.39 3.00
CA ALA A 152 2.43 -4.16 2.42
C ALA A 152 2.59 -2.95 3.37
N ASP A 153 2.29 -3.12 4.66
CA ASP A 153 2.48 -2.06 5.66
C ASP A 153 3.95 -1.63 5.81
N ARG A 154 4.88 -2.58 5.72
CA ARG A 154 6.32 -2.31 5.76
C ARG A 154 6.76 -1.50 4.55
N ILE A 155 6.26 -1.84 3.36
CA ILE A 155 6.50 -1.08 2.13
C ILE A 155 5.94 0.33 2.26
N GLY A 156 4.70 0.46 2.72
CA GLY A 156 4.07 1.76 2.98
C GLY A 156 4.90 2.62 3.93
N THR A 157 5.41 2.05 5.01
CA THR A 157 6.29 2.76 5.95
C THR A 157 7.56 3.30 5.29
N GLN A 158 8.26 2.45 4.52
CA GLN A 158 9.52 2.81 3.86
C GLN A 158 9.31 3.85 2.74
N GLN A 159 8.27 3.65 1.92
CA GLN A 159 7.98 4.56 0.81
C GLN A 159 7.42 5.88 1.31
N TYR A 160 6.62 5.88 2.38
CA TYR A 160 6.02 7.10 2.90
C TYR A 160 7.09 8.07 3.41
N SER A 161 8.12 7.58 4.12
CA SER A 161 9.23 8.45 4.55
C SER A 161 9.96 9.09 3.36
N SER A 162 10.21 8.31 2.29
CA SER A 162 10.87 8.83 1.08
C SER A 162 9.97 9.81 0.34
N TRP A 163 8.70 9.48 0.17
CA TRP A 163 7.72 10.30 -0.52
C TRP A 163 7.50 11.62 0.23
N LYS A 164 7.36 11.56 1.55
CA LYS A 164 7.18 12.73 2.41
C LYS A 164 8.37 13.68 2.32
N ALA A 165 9.59 13.15 2.32
CA ALA A 165 10.79 13.98 2.16
C ALA A 165 10.80 14.76 0.83
N SER A 166 10.31 14.15 -0.26
CA SER A 166 10.25 14.80 -1.58
C SER A 166 9.02 15.69 -1.79
N HIS A 167 7.89 15.40 -1.14
CA HIS A 167 6.58 15.98 -1.51
C HIS A 167 5.82 16.64 -0.36
N GLY A 168 6.19 16.38 0.90
CA GLY A 168 5.43 16.78 2.08
C GLY A 168 5.11 18.27 2.10
N ASP A 169 6.11 19.12 1.89
CA ASP A 169 5.95 20.58 1.91
C ASP A 169 4.91 21.10 0.91
N ARG A 170 4.79 20.47 -0.26
CA ARG A 170 3.86 20.91 -1.31
C ARG A 170 2.43 20.53 -0.96
N TYR A 171 2.20 19.28 -0.57
CA TYR A 171 0.86 18.76 -0.34
C TYR A 171 0.26 19.25 0.99
N PHE A 172 1.06 19.36 2.06
CA PHE A 172 0.53 19.81 3.35
C PHE A 172 0.18 21.30 3.35
N LYS A 173 0.91 22.14 2.61
CA LYS A 173 0.55 23.56 2.42
C LYS A 173 -0.74 23.71 1.61
N GLN A 174 -0.95 22.88 0.58
CA GLN A 174 -2.16 22.95 -0.24
C GLN A 174 -3.41 22.54 0.54
N ASN A 175 -3.34 21.45 1.31
CA ASN A 175 -4.50 20.95 2.05
C ASN A 175 -4.94 21.90 3.17
N MET A 176 -4.03 22.65 3.80
CA MET A 176 -4.40 23.68 4.78
C MET A 176 -5.23 24.82 4.18
N ASN A 177 -5.01 25.15 2.91
CA ASN A 177 -5.75 26.23 2.26
C ASN A 177 -7.14 25.76 1.80
N THR A 178 -7.29 24.50 1.41
CA THR A 178 -8.56 23.94 0.91
C THR A 178 -9.61 23.80 2.01
N THR A 179 -9.23 23.41 3.23
CA THR A 179 -10.18 23.24 4.35
C THR A 179 -10.89 24.55 4.72
N VAL A 180 -10.27 25.70 4.47
CA VAL A 180 -10.87 27.01 4.74
C VAL A 180 -11.88 27.42 3.66
N ALA A 181 -11.64 27.05 2.39
CA ALA A 181 -12.48 27.46 1.27
C ALA A 181 -13.78 26.64 1.15
N GLU A 182 -13.77 25.37 1.53
CA GLU A 182 -14.94 24.50 1.39
C GLU A 182 -15.98 24.69 2.52
N GLN A 183 -15.54 25.21 3.67
CA GLN A 183 -16.43 25.56 4.78
C GLN A 183 -17.23 26.86 4.54
N GLU A 184 -16.74 27.78 3.71
CA GLU A 184 -17.48 29.03 3.41
C GLU A 184 -18.54 28.87 2.31
N ASN A 185 -18.50 27.79 1.51
CA ASN A 185 -19.42 27.62 0.38
C ASN A 185 -20.56 26.60 0.63
N SER A 186 -20.71 26.12 1.86
CA SER A 186 -21.61 24.99 2.21
C SER A 186 -22.77 25.34 3.16
N LEU A 187 -23.27 26.59 3.17
CA LEU A 187 -24.54 26.92 3.83
C LEU A 187 -25.37 27.94 3.03
N PRO A 188 -26.35 27.51 2.22
CA PRO A 188 -27.62 28.22 2.22
C PRO A 188 -28.27 27.96 3.58
N ILE A 189 -28.17 28.93 4.47
CA ILE A 189 -28.97 28.98 5.70
C ILE A 189 -30.42 29.13 5.24
N ASP A 190 -31.12 28.02 5.04
CA ASP A 190 -32.57 28.03 4.89
C ASP A 190 -33.17 28.27 6.28
N SER A 191 -33.37 29.54 6.58
CA SER A 191 -33.88 30.08 7.84
C SER A 191 -35.37 29.80 8.02
N ASN A 192 -35.76 28.53 7.95
CA ASN A 192 -37.12 28.07 8.25
C ASN A 192 -37.13 27.07 9.40
N ILE A 193 -36.52 27.47 10.52
CA ILE A 193 -36.69 26.79 11.80
C ILE A 193 -38.05 27.24 12.36
N SER A 194 -39.06 26.40 12.16
CA SER A 194 -40.30 26.50 12.93
C SER A 194 -40.03 26.27 14.42
N PRO A 195 -40.70 26.99 15.33
CA PRO A 195 -40.41 26.95 16.76
C PRO A 195 -40.78 25.60 17.36
N LEU A 196 -39.79 24.94 17.96
CA LEU A 196 -39.95 23.71 18.75
C LEU A 196 -40.80 23.97 20.00
N GLY A 197 -41.76 23.08 20.23
CA GLY A 197 -42.44 22.93 21.51
C GLY A 197 -41.48 22.43 22.62
N PRO A 198 -41.85 22.61 23.89
CA PRO A 198 -40.99 22.32 25.04
C PRO A 198 -40.86 20.82 25.30
N THR A 199 -39.70 20.25 24.99
CA THR A 199 -39.33 18.89 25.43
C THR A 199 -38.68 18.96 26.81
N LEU A 200 -39.35 18.33 27.78
CA LEU A 200 -38.91 18.16 29.16
C LEU A 200 -37.59 17.40 29.25
N LEU A 201 -36.61 18.03 29.90
CA LEU A 201 -35.31 17.43 30.24
C LEU A 201 -35.46 16.47 31.45
N PRO A 202 -34.93 15.23 31.39
CA PRO A 202 -34.75 14.41 32.58
C PRO A 202 -33.57 14.91 33.43
N LYS A 203 -33.81 14.98 34.75
CA LYS A 203 -32.85 15.33 35.80
C LYS A 203 -31.59 14.46 35.74
N ARG A 204 -30.43 15.12 35.70
CA ARG A 204 -29.10 14.53 35.85
C ARG A 204 -28.86 14.20 37.33
N VAL A 205 -28.83 12.91 37.69
CA VAL A 205 -28.36 12.44 39.00
C VAL A 205 -26.84 12.36 38.96
N GLY A 206 -26.19 13.07 39.88
CA GLY A 206 -24.74 13.03 40.05
C GLY A 206 -24.28 11.74 40.69
N MET A 207 -23.32 11.06 40.07
CA MET A 207 -22.49 10.04 40.71
C MET A 207 -21.07 10.58 40.75
N GLY A 208 -20.65 10.98 41.95
CA GLY A 208 -19.26 11.28 42.26
C GLY A 208 -18.51 9.97 42.48
N ASN A 209 -17.35 9.83 41.84
CA ASN A 209 -16.40 8.78 42.16
C ASN A 209 -15.12 9.44 42.69
N ALA A 210 -14.94 9.33 43.99
CA ALA A 210 -13.67 9.57 44.67
C ALA A 210 -12.72 8.40 44.34
N CYS A 211 -11.55 8.71 43.81
CA CYS A 211 -10.47 7.75 43.64
C CYS A 211 -9.42 8.03 44.72
N GLN A 212 -9.37 7.18 45.75
CA GLN A 212 -8.33 7.18 46.77
C GLN A 212 -7.09 6.46 46.24
N ILE A 213 -5.96 7.17 46.27
CA ILE A 213 -4.63 6.65 45.95
C ILE A 213 -4.07 6.03 47.24
N ALA A 214 -3.81 4.73 47.23
CA ALA A 214 -3.01 4.04 48.24
C ALA A 214 -1.58 3.90 47.72
N ILE A 215 -0.62 4.42 48.49
CA ILE A 215 0.82 4.25 48.31
C ILE A 215 1.24 3.13 49.27
N ASN A 216 1.93 2.12 48.75
CA ASN A 216 2.78 1.20 49.50
C ASN A 216 4.17 1.19 48.87
#